data_AF-A0A7Y0J6A1-F1
#
_entry.id   AF-A0A7Y0J6A1-F1
#
_cell.length_a   1.000
_cell.length_b   1.000
_cell.length_c   1.000
_cell.angle_alpha   90.00
_cell.angle_beta   90.00
_cell.angle_gamma   90.00
#
_symmetry.space_group_name_H-M   'P 1'
#
loop_
_entity.id
_entity.type
_entity.pdbx_description
1 polymer ?
#
loop_
_entity_poly.entity_id
_entity_poly.type
_entity_poly.pdbx_seq_one_letter_code
_entity_poly.pdbx_strand_id
1 'polypeptide(L)'
;MGDVHDPIPGQSAHDQDDRLPDDTAGLSDELAAVLAAARRRAVRDGDRQTDTAHLLHTLLESDPEVRAAVGGGPRIARLLGYLVQRSIGYGLRWQSTVEDSGALPVVTRTDAATRTDAVANADVTDSARAAAAGAGAAAPDRRSPLASAALEHARERAARRGGGPARGVDLLAGLLLDPESRAVEVLARAGIDAREAAARLDNDAEDLPAGHAEDARAAC
;
A
#
# COMPACT_ATOMS: atom_id res chain seq x y z
N MET A 1 15.21 -6.53 -57.63
CA MET A 1 14.58 -7.22 -56.49
C MET A 1 15.40 -6.86 -55.27
N GLY A 2 15.00 -5.82 -54.55
CA GLY A 2 15.68 -5.35 -53.35
C GLY A 2 14.69 -5.46 -52.19
N ASP A 3 15.06 -6.22 -51.17
CA ASP A 3 14.30 -6.38 -49.95
C ASP A 3 14.21 -5.05 -49.20
N VAL A 4 12.98 -4.62 -48.93
CA VAL A 4 12.68 -3.52 -48.02
C VAL A 4 12.55 -4.13 -46.62
N HIS A 5 13.59 -3.99 -45.80
CA HIS A 5 13.47 -4.21 -44.36
C HIS A 5 13.01 -2.91 -43.72
N ASP A 6 11.75 -2.86 -43.28
CA ASP A 6 11.26 -1.87 -42.33
C ASP A 6 11.99 -2.06 -40.99
N PRO A 7 12.49 -0.99 -40.36
CA PRO A 7 12.98 -1.07 -38.99
C PRO A 7 11.78 -1.17 -38.04
N ILE A 8 11.62 -2.34 -37.41
CA ILE A 8 10.81 -2.50 -36.20
C ILE A 8 11.32 -1.48 -35.17
N PRO A 9 10.47 -0.62 -34.57
CA PRO A 9 10.87 0.16 -33.42
C PRO A 9 11.15 -0.82 -32.27
N GLY A 10 12.45 -1.08 -32.08
CA GLY A 10 12.97 -1.85 -30.96
C GLY A 10 12.44 -1.26 -29.66
N GLN A 11 11.82 -2.14 -28.90
CA GLN A 11 11.28 -1.94 -27.58
C GLN A 11 12.25 -1.16 -26.69
N SER A 12 11.81 -0.01 -26.19
CA SER A 12 12.35 0.62 -24.99
C SER A 12 11.93 -0.20 -23.77
N ALA A 13 12.46 -1.43 -23.65
CA ALA A 13 12.17 -2.38 -22.57
C ALA A 13 13.16 -2.29 -21.39
N HIS A 14 14.05 -1.29 -21.37
CA HIS A 14 15.14 -1.26 -20.38
C HIS A 14 15.33 0.06 -19.61
N ASP A 15 14.42 1.03 -19.73
CA ASP A 15 14.46 2.26 -18.91
C ASP A 15 13.44 2.25 -17.73
N GLN A 16 12.64 1.18 -17.58
CA GLN A 16 11.63 1.06 -16.52
C GLN A 16 12.13 0.35 -15.25
N ASP A 17 13.30 -0.30 -15.32
CA ASP A 17 13.86 -1.09 -14.21
C ASP A 17 14.65 -0.25 -13.18
N ASP A 18 15.02 0.99 -13.52
CA ASP A 18 15.98 1.79 -12.73
C ASP A 18 15.34 2.69 -11.67
N ARG A 19 14.01 2.62 -11.45
CA ARG A 19 13.32 3.47 -10.45
C ARG A 19 12.38 2.77 -9.47
N LEU A 20 12.48 1.45 -9.28
CA LEU A 20 11.78 0.78 -8.17
C LEU A 20 12.66 0.01 -7.16
N PRO A 21 13.60 0.68 -6.43
CA PRO A 21 14.14 0.12 -5.18
C PRO A 21 13.57 0.75 -3.88
N ASP A 22 12.92 1.91 -3.91
CA ASP A 22 12.50 2.61 -2.66
C ASP A 22 11.14 2.09 -2.12
N ASP A 23 10.26 1.69 -3.02
CA ASP A 23 8.89 1.28 -2.69
C ASP A 23 8.78 -0.02 -1.88
N THR A 24 9.74 -0.93 -2.06
CA THR A 24 9.85 -2.20 -1.33
C THR A 24 11.02 -2.20 -0.34
N ALA A 25 11.78 -1.10 -0.25
CA ALA A 25 12.86 -0.97 0.71
C ALA A 25 12.32 -1.20 2.13
N GLY A 26 13.01 -2.07 2.88
CA GLY A 26 12.64 -2.42 4.24
C GLY A 26 11.42 -3.34 4.37
N LEU A 27 10.85 -3.86 3.28
CA LEU A 27 9.82 -4.91 3.32
C LEU A 27 10.49 -6.30 3.25
N SER A 28 9.86 -7.31 3.85
CA SER A 28 10.29 -8.71 3.62
C SER A 28 9.97 -9.14 2.18
N ASP A 29 10.64 -10.18 1.70
CA ASP A 29 10.39 -10.72 0.35
C ASP A 29 8.92 -11.17 0.20
N GLU A 30 8.35 -11.77 1.26
CA GLU A 30 6.94 -12.18 1.29
C GLU A 30 6.01 -10.96 1.21
N LEU A 31 6.32 -9.89 1.96
CA LEU A 31 5.51 -8.68 1.94
C LEU A 31 5.63 -7.92 0.61
N ALA A 32 6.82 -7.93 0.00
CA ALA A 32 7.02 -7.40 -1.35
C ALA A 32 6.21 -8.19 -2.39
N ALA A 33 6.16 -9.52 -2.27
CA ALA A 33 5.34 -10.37 -3.13
C ALA A 33 3.83 -10.11 -2.94
N VAL A 34 3.38 -9.88 -1.70
CA VAL A 34 2.01 -9.45 -1.38
C VAL A 34 1.69 -8.11 -2.06
N LEU A 35 2.59 -7.12 -1.95
CA LEU A 35 2.38 -5.82 -2.57
C LEU A 35 2.26 -5.95 -4.11
N ALA A 36 3.13 -6.74 -4.73
CA ALA A 36 3.08 -7.01 -6.16
C ALA A 36 1.78 -7.73 -6.57
N ALA A 37 1.30 -8.68 -5.77
CA ALA A 37 0.04 -9.39 -6.02
C ALA A 37 -1.20 -8.49 -5.84
N ALA A 38 -1.19 -7.59 -4.85
CA ALA A 38 -2.23 -6.59 -4.66
C ALA A 38 -2.32 -5.61 -5.84
N ARG A 39 -1.16 -5.17 -6.37
CA ARG A 39 -1.10 -4.33 -7.58
C ARG A 39 -1.68 -5.04 -8.80
N ARG A 40 -1.29 -6.30 -9.05
CA ARG A 40 -1.87 -7.11 -10.13
C ARG A 40 -3.37 -7.28 -9.98
N ARG A 41 -3.87 -7.42 -8.74
CA ARG A 41 -5.30 -7.51 -8.45
C ARG A 41 -6.02 -6.19 -8.79
N ALA A 42 -5.54 -5.06 -8.30
CA ALA A 42 -6.13 -3.75 -8.61
C ALA A 42 -6.22 -3.50 -10.13
N VAL A 43 -5.16 -3.84 -10.87
CA VAL A 43 -5.15 -3.74 -12.35
C VAL A 43 -6.21 -4.65 -12.99
N ARG A 44 -6.31 -5.91 -12.53
CA ARG A 44 -7.33 -6.85 -13.02
C ARG A 44 -8.75 -6.37 -12.73
N ASP A 45 -8.94 -5.70 -11.59
CA ASP A 45 -10.24 -5.19 -11.14
C ASP A 45 -10.58 -3.81 -11.79
N GLY A 46 -9.66 -3.24 -12.58
CA GLY A 46 -9.83 -1.96 -13.28
C GLY A 46 -9.68 -0.74 -12.37
N ASP A 47 -9.14 -0.93 -11.17
CA ASP A 47 -8.96 0.13 -10.19
C ASP A 47 -7.73 0.98 -10.51
N ARG A 48 -7.89 2.30 -10.38
CA ARG A 48 -6.81 3.27 -10.65
C ARG A 48 -5.71 3.27 -9.59
N GLN A 49 -5.95 2.66 -8.43
CA GLN A 49 -5.01 2.60 -7.33
C GLN A 49 -5.06 1.27 -6.57
N THR A 50 -3.92 0.85 -6.03
CA THR A 50 -3.88 -0.18 -4.99
C THR A 50 -4.25 0.46 -3.64
N ASP A 51 -5.39 0.06 -3.08
CA ASP A 51 -5.96 0.61 -1.83
C ASP A 51 -5.80 -0.36 -0.65
N THR A 52 -6.17 0.06 0.57
CA THR A 52 -5.99 -0.78 1.78
C THR A 52 -6.77 -2.10 1.74
N ALA A 53 -7.89 -2.16 1.01
CA ALA A 53 -8.68 -3.39 0.87
C ALA A 53 -7.99 -4.39 -0.08
N HIS A 54 -7.29 -3.92 -1.11
CA HIS A 54 -6.45 -4.79 -1.95
C HIS A 54 -5.31 -5.42 -1.15
N LEU A 55 -4.65 -4.62 -0.32
CA LEU A 55 -3.58 -5.10 0.57
C LEU A 55 -4.12 -6.12 1.57
N LEU A 56 -5.24 -5.81 2.24
CA LEU A 56 -5.89 -6.72 3.18
C LEU A 56 -6.26 -8.04 2.53
N HIS A 57 -6.84 -8.01 1.33
CA HIS A 57 -7.22 -9.22 0.59
C HIS A 57 -6.01 -10.12 0.34
N THR A 58 -4.93 -9.55 -0.20
CA THR A 58 -3.74 -10.33 -0.54
C THR A 58 -2.99 -10.83 0.70
N LEU A 59 -2.97 -10.07 1.80
CA LEU A 59 -2.43 -10.53 3.07
C LEU A 59 -3.21 -11.74 3.61
N LEU A 60 -4.53 -11.70 3.62
CA LEU A 60 -5.36 -12.82 4.12
C LEU A 60 -5.19 -14.10 3.30
N GLU A 61 -4.97 -13.98 2.00
CA GLU A 61 -4.68 -15.11 1.11
C GLU A 61 -3.32 -15.75 1.42
N SER A 62 -2.30 -14.94 1.72
CA SER A 62 -0.90 -15.37 1.74
C SER A 62 -0.36 -15.67 3.13
N ASP A 63 -0.82 -14.97 4.16
CA ASP A 63 -0.20 -14.94 5.48
C ASP A 63 -1.10 -15.58 6.56
N PRO A 64 -0.68 -16.73 7.15
CA PRO A 64 -1.44 -17.39 8.22
C PRO A 64 -1.43 -16.62 9.55
N GLU A 65 -0.40 -15.84 9.85
CA GLU A 65 -0.31 -15.04 11.07
C GLU A 65 -1.31 -13.88 11.00
N VAL A 66 -1.41 -13.21 9.84
CA VAL A 66 -2.45 -12.20 9.57
C VAL A 66 -3.85 -12.79 9.79
N ARG A 67 -4.10 -14.01 9.27
CA ARG A 67 -5.38 -14.69 9.49
C ARG A 67 -5.65 -14.94 10.97
N ALA A 68 -4.65 -15.41 11.72
CA ALA A 68 -4.79 -15.65 13.16
C ALA A 68 -5.15 -14.36 13.92
N ALA A 69 -4.49 -13.25 13.61
CA ALA A 69 -4.74 -11.95 14.25
C ALA A 69 -6.17 -11.42 14.00
N VAL A 70 -6.66 -11.59 12.77
CA VAL A 70 -8.03 -11.20 12.37
C VAL A 70 -9.10 -12.11 13.01
N GLY A 71 -8.78 -13.38 13.28
CA GLY A 71 -9.58 -14.29 14.09
C GLY A 71 -9.95 -15.61 13.40
N GLY A 72 -10.95 -16.32 13.94
CA GLY A 72 -11.26 -17.70 13.52
C GLY A 72 -11.86 -17.89 12.11
N GLY A 73 -11.78 -19.12 11.59
CA GLY A 73 -12.12 -19.51 10.21
C GLY A 73 -13.48 -19.02 9.67
N PRO A 74 -14.61 -19.12 10.39
CA PRO A 74 -15.90 -18.65 9.89
C PRO A 74 -15.96 -17.14 9.65
N ARG A 75 -15.23 -16.34 10.45
CA ARG A 75 -15.13 -14.89 10.26
C ARG A 75 -14.27 -14.55 9.04
N ILE A 76 -13.14 -15.25 8.88
CA ILE A 76 -12.28 -15.13 7.69
C ILE A 76 -13.06 -15.47 6.41
N ALA A 77 -13.87 -16.54 6.42
CA ALA A 77 -14.67 -16.92 5.26
C ALA A 77 -15.66 -15.83 4.84
N ARG A 78 -16.31 -15.16 5.81
CA ARG A 78 -17.20 -14.01 5.52
C ARG A 78 -16.42 -12.82 4.99
N LEU A 79 -15.26 -12.52 5.59
CA LEU A 79 -14.37 -11.44 5.16
C LEU A 79 -13.92 -11.62 3.71
N LEU A 80 -13.43 -12.82 3.36
CA LEU A 80 -13.05 -13.16 2.00
C LEU A 80 -14.25 -13.12 1.05
N GLY A 81 -15.42 -13.60 1.47
CA GLY A 81 -16.67 -13.49 0.70
C GLY A 81 -17.01 -12.03 0.36
N TYR A 82 -16.95 -11.13 1.36
CA TYR A 82 -17.16 -9.69 1.15
C TYR A 82 -16.12 -9.08 0.21
N LEU A 83 -14.83 -9.42 0.38
CA LEU A 83 -13.75 -8.90 -0.44
C LEU A 83 -13.87 -9.35 -1.91
N VAL A 84 -14.27 -10.60 -2.17
CA VAL A 84 -14.51 -11.12 -3.54
C VAL A 84 -15.75 -10.45 -4.18
N GLN A 85 -16.83 -10.25 -3.42
CA GLN A 85 -18.02 -9.57 -3.95
C GLN A 85 -17.79 -8.08 -4.20
N ARG A 86 -16.94 -7.45 -3.40
CA ARG A 86 -16.52 -6.06 -3.58
C ARG A 86 -15.82 -5.86 -4.93
N SER A 87 -14.88 -6.74 -5.28
CA SER A 87 -14.16 -6.70 -6.57
C SER A 87 -15.06 -6.93 -7.79
N ILE A 88 -16.35 -7.26 -7.62
CA ILE A 88 -17.27 -7.59 -8.72
C ILE A 88 -18.54 -6.70 -8.77
N GLY A 89 -18.94 -5.97 -7.72
CA GLY A 89 -20.36 -5.55 -7.65
C GLY A 89 -20.81 -4.25 -6.95
N TYR A 90 -19.97 -3.43 -6.32
CA TYR A 90 -20.43 -2.18 -5.68
C TYR A 90 -19.67 -0.92 -6.12
N GLY A 91 -18.91 -1.04 -7.21
CA GLY A 91 -17.72 -0.26 -7.54
C GLY A 91 -17.91 1.19 -7.99
N LEU A 92 -19.07 1.67 -8.44
CA LEU A 92 -19.10 2.98 -9.11
C LEU A 92 -18.75 4.17 -8.19
N ARG A 93 -19.14 4.13 -6.91
CA ARG A 93 -18.75 5.15 -5.91
C ARG A 93 -17.35 4.95 -5.33
N TRP A 94 -16.75 3.77 -5.52
CA TRP A 94 -15.46 3.37 -4.92
C TRP A 94 -14.30 3.41 -5.93
N GLN A 95 -14.54 3.05 -7.19
CA GLN A 95 -13.61 3.13 -8.33
C GLN A 95 -13.24 4.59 -8.67
N SER A 96 -14.14 5.53 -8.37
CA SER A 96 -13.97 6.95 -8.67
C SER A 96 -13.39 7.77 -7.51
N THR A 97 -13.43 7.27 -6.28
CA THR A 97 -13.05 8.00 -5.06
C THR A 97 -11.66 7.55 -4.59
N VAL A 98 -10.73 8.50 -4.46
CA VAL A 98 -9.43 8.23 -3.81
C VAL A 98 -9.69 7.84 -2.35
N GLU A 99 -9.05 6.76 -1.90
CA GLU A 99 -9.06 6.43 -0.48
C GLU A 99 -8.13 7.41 0.25
N ASP A 100 -8.73 8.42 0.86
CA ASP A 100 -8.07 9.50 1.57
C ASP A 100 -8.78 9.67 2.93
N SER A 101 -8.02 9.88 4.00
CA SER A 101 -8.52 10.19 5.35
C SER A 101 -9.09 11.61 5.47
N GLY A 102 -9.15 12.36 4.35
CA GLY A 102 -9.49 13.78 4.34
C GLY A 102 -8.40 14.68 4.94
N ALA A 103 -7.20 14.14 5.21
CA ALA A 103 -6.13 14.82 5.94
C ALA A 103 -5.16 15.55 5.00
N LEU A 104 -5.61 16.71 4.52
CA LEU A 104 -4.84 17.80 3.88
C LEU A 104 -4.20 17.52 2.50
N PRO A 105 -4.19 18.52 1.60
CA PRO A 105 -3.43 18.42 0.36
C PRO A 105 -1.92 18.41 0.67
N VAL A 106 -1.23 17.36 0.24
CA VAL A 106 0.25 17.31 0.24
C VAL A 106 0.76 18.44 -0.67
N VAL A 107 1.24 19.52 -0.06
CA VAL A 107 2.03 20.54 -0.75
C VAL A 107 3.41 19.95 -0.97
N THR A 108 3.70 19.51 -2.20
CA THR A 108 5.08 19.26 -2.60
C THR A 108 5.83 20.59 -2.52
N ARG A 109 6.76 20.70 -1.58
CA ARG A 109 7.70 21.81 -1.53
C ARG A 109 8.62 21.67 -2.74
N THR A 110 8.28 22.34 -3.85
CA THR A 110 9.26 22.61 -4.89
C THR A 110 10.35 23.46 -4.27
N ASP A 111 11.59 22.96 -4.27
CA ASP A 111 12.75 23.76 -3.89
C ASP A 111 12.85 24.99 -4.80
N ALA A 112 12.39 26.12 -4.28
CA ALA A 112 12.50 27.42 -4.92
C ALA A 112 13.81 28.07 -4.51
N ALA A 113 14.88 27.79 -5.26
CA ALA A 113 16.06 28.63 -5.26
C ALA A 113 15.82 29.85 -6.19
N THR A 114 15.55 31.00 -5.57
CA THR A 114 15.74 32.38 -6.05
C THR A 114 15.02 32.84 -7.33
N ARG A 115 14.02 33.72 -7.16
CA ARG A 115 14.04 35.10 -7.72
C ARG A 115 12.93 35.95 -7.10
N THR A 116 13.31 37.07 -6.49
CA THR A 116 12.43 38.18 -6.10
C THR A 116 11.90 38.90 -7.34
N ASP A 117 10.59 39.06 -7.45
CA ASP A 117 9.92 40.37 -7.59
C ASP A 117 8.40 40.22 -7.79
N ALA A 118 7.67 40.89 -6.89
CA ALA A 118 6.41 41.63 -7.09
C ALA A 118 5.16 40.98 -7.77
N VAL A 119 4.15 40.75 -6.92
CA VAL A 119 2.68 40.90 -7.08
C VAL A 119 1.95 40.34 -8.34
N ALA A 120 1.13 39.30 -8.13
CA ALA A 120 -0.27 39.26 -8.57
C ALA A 120 -1.01 38.11 -7.86
N ASN A 121 -2.09 38.44 -7.14
CA ASN A 121 -3.08 37.45 -6.72
C ASN A 121 -3.83 36.98 -7.97
N ALA A 122 -3.59 35.74 -8.40
CA ALA A 122 -4.32 35.09 -9.47
C ALA A 122 -4.74 33.67 -9.02
N ASP A 123 -6.05 33.54 -8.85
CA ASP A 123 -6.88 32.34 -9.01
C ASP A 123 -6.41 31.01 -8.36
N VAL A 124 -6.82 30.83 -7.10
CA VAL A 124 -6.72 29.55 -6.35
C VAL A 124 -7.46 28.40 -7.08
N THR A 125 -8.36 28.71 -8.00
CA THR A 125 -9.23 27.73 -8.68
C THR A 125 -8.60 27.11 -9.93
N ASP A 126 -7.66 27.79 -10.60
CA ASP A 126 -6.97 27.24 -11.78
C ASP A 126 -5.86 26.25 -11.37
N SER A 127 -5.26 26.46 -10.20
CA SER A 127 -4.26 25.55 -9.62
C SER A 127 -4.86 24.19 -9.21
N ALA A 128 -6.12 24.19 -8.72
CA ALA A 128 -6.85 22.95 -8.44
C ALA A 128 -7.21 22.18 -9.73
N ARG A 129 -7.49 22.90 -10.82
CA ARG A 129 -7.76 22.31 -12.15
C ARG A 129 -6.48 21.81 -12.83
N ALA A 130 -5.36 22.49 -12.64
CA ALA A 130 -4.04 22.06 -13.09
C ALA A 130 -3.54 20.82 -12.32
N ALA A 131 -3.79 20.75 -11.01
CA ALA A 131 -3.52 19.54 -10.20
C ALA A 131 -4.37 18.34 -10.62
N ALA A 132 -5.61 18.57 -11.07
CA ALA A 132 -6.44 17.53 -11.69
C ALA A 132 -5.99 17.16 -13.12
N ALA A 133 -5.38 18.09 -13.87
CA ALA A 133 -4.88 17.87 -15.23
C ALA A 133 -3.50 17.18 -15.28
N GLY A 134 -2.74 17.20 -14.18
CA GLY A 134 -1.50 16.43 -14.02
C GLY A 134 -1.70 14.93 -13.76
N ALA A 135 -2.96 14.47 -13.64
CA ALA A 135 -3.34 13.05 -13.52
C ALA A 135 -3.40 12.33 -14.89
N GLY A 136 -2.73 12.87 -15.90
CA GLY A 136 -2.76 12.44 -17.30
C GLY A 136 -1.42 11.88 -17.79
N ALA A 137 -0.83 10.93 -17.07
CA ALA A 137 0.07 9.90 -17.59
C ALA A 137 0.15 8.80 -16.52
N ALA A 138 -0.32 7.60 -16.83
CA ALA A 138 -0.36 6.48 -15.90
C ALA A 138 1.07 6.09 -15.47
N ALA A 139 1.46 6.50 -14.26
CA ALA A 139 2.52 5.80 -13.55
C ALA A 139 1.94 4.44 -13.11
N PRO A 140 2.44 3.31 -13.62
CA PRO A 140 2.12 2.02 -13.03
C PRO A 140 2.55 2.10 -11.56
N ASP A 141 1.67 1.71 -10.62
CA ASP A 141 1.90 1.66 -9.16
C ASP A 141 1.36 2.82 -8.29
N ARG A 142 0.36 3.57 -8.73
CA ARG A 142 -0.29 4.55 -7.84
C ARG A 142 -1.02 3.84 -6.68
N ARG A 143 -0.47 3.88 -5.47
CA ARG A 143 -1.17 3.45 -4.24
C ARG A 143 -2.12 4.54 -3.74
N SER A 144 -3.09 4.19 -2.89
CA SER A 144 -3.83 5.21 -2.14
C SER A 144 -2.92 5.85 -1.07
N PRO A 145 -3.19 7.10 -0.65
CA PRO A 145 -2.53 7.73 0.49
C PRO A 145 -2.55 6.84 1.75
N LEU A 146 -3.71 6.27 2.08
CA LEU A 146 -3.86 5.38 3.24
C LEU A 146 -3.06 4.07 3.11
N ALA A 147 -3.00 3.47 1.92
CA ALA A 147 -2.13 2.33 1.68
C ALA A 147 -0.65 2.66 1.83
N SER A 148 -0.25 3.89 1.47
CA SER A 148 1.14 4.35 1.60
C SER A 148 1.50 4.61 3.08
N ALA A 149 0.62 5.28 3.82
CA ALA A 149 0.77 5.50 5.26
C ALA A 149 0.83 4.18 6.03
N ALA A 150 0.03 3.18 5.64
CA ALA A 150 0.09 1.85 6.25
C ALA A 150 1.44 1.14 6.01
N LEU A 151 2.03 1.26 4.81
CA LEU A 151 3.36 0.71 4.50
C LEU A 151 4.48 1.44 5.25
N GLU A 152 4.38 2.76 5.41
CA GLU A 152 5.30 3.54 6.24
C GLU A 152 5.21 3.08 7.71
N HIS A 153 4.00 2.98 8.25
CA HIS A 153 3.77 2.47 9.60
C HIS A 153 4.34 1.06 9.79
N ALA A 154 4.20 0.18 8.79
CA ALA A 154 4.75 -1.17 8.84
C ALA A 154 6.28 -1.15 9.01
N ARG A 155 6.96 -0.27 8.28
CA ARG A 155 8.42 -0.09 8.39
C ARG A 155 8.82 0.45 9.75
N GLU A 156 8.11 1.46 10.26
CA GLU A 156 8.36 2.01 11.59
C GLU A 156 8.17 0.96 12.69
N ARG A 157 7.11 0.16 12.59
CA ARG A 157 6.83 -0.92 13.55
C ARG A 157 7.93 -1.98 13.51
N ALA A 158 8.38 -2.36 12.32
CA ALA A 158 9.49 -3.30 12.16
C ALA A 158 10.82 -2.75 12.72
N ALA A 159 11.07 -1.45 12.54
CA ALA A 159 12.23 -0.78 13.13
C ALA A 159 12.21 -0.84 14.66
N ARG A 160 11.05 -0.61 15.29
CA ARG A 160 10.88 -0.69 16.76
C ARG A 160 11.15 -2.08 17.33
N ARG A 161 10.91 -3.15 16.56
CA ARG A 161 11.21 -4.55 16.94
C ARG A 161 12.71 -4.90 16.89
N GLY A 162 13.56 -4.01 16.37
CA GLY A 162 15.01 -4.25 16.27
C GLY A 162 15.59 -4.16 14.86
N GLY A 163 14.90 -3.49 13.93
CA GLY A 163 15.47 -3.13 12.61
C GLY A 163 15.41 -4.21 11.53
N GLY A 164 14.63 -5.28 11.73
CA GLY A 164 14.35 -6.27 10.68
C GLY A 164 13.37 -5.75 9.62
N PRO A 165 13.20 -6.47 8.49
CA PRO A 165 12.24 -6.09 7.47
C PRO A 165 10.79 -6.15 8.00
N ALA A 166 9.93 -5.28 7.47
CA ALA A 166 8.50 -5.27 7.74
C ALA A 166 7.82 -6.53 7.21
N ARG A 167 6.97 -7.12 8.05
CA ARG A 167 6.23 -8.36 7.78
C ARG A 167 4.74 -8.08 7.55
N GLY A 168 3.99 -9.10 7.14
CA GLY A 168 2.55 -8.99 6.92
C GLY A 168 1.76 -8.49 8.14
N VAL A 169 2.14 -8.92 9.35
CA VAL A 169 1.57 -8.44 10.61
C VAL A 169 1.86 -6.96 10.89
N ASP A 170 3.01 -6.44 10.44
CA ASP A 170 3.34 -5.02 10.56
C ASP A 170 2.46 -4.17 9.62
N LEU A 171 2.26 -4.65 8.39
CA LEU A 171 1.33 -4.01 7.46
C LEU A 171 -0.11 -4.08 7.96
N LEU A 172 -0.55 -5.23 8.49
CA LEU A 172 -1.89 -5.35 9.05
C LEU A 172 -2.12 -4.33 10.16
N ALA A 173 -1.16 -4.12 11.07
CA ALA A 173 -1.27 -3.08 12.10
C ALA A 173 -1.46 -1.67 11.49
N GLY A 174 -0.70 -1.33 10.45
CA GLY A 174 -0.85 -0.06 9.73
C GLY A 174 -2.20 0.08 9.02
N LEU A 175 -2.73 -0.99 8.43
CA LEU A 175 -4.05 -1.00 7.78
C LEU A 175 -5.21 -0.74 8.77
N LEU A 176 -5.03 -1.11 10.04
CA LEU A 176 -6.05 -0.98 11.08
C LEU A 176 -6.00 0.37 11.82
N LEU A 177 -4.98 1.19 11.57
CA LEU A 177 -4.73 2.42 12.30
C LEU A 177 -5.77 3.50 12.00
N ASP A 178 -6.17 3.60 10.73
CA ASP A 178 -7.14 4.60 10.29
C ASP A 178 -8.55 3.99 10.16
N PRO A 179 -9.54 4.45 10.96
CA PRO A 179 -10.91 3.94 10.91
C PRO A 179 -11.64 4.27 9.61
N GLU A 180 -11.18 5.25 8.84
CA GLU A 180 -11.73 5.61 7.52
C GLU A 180 -11.13 4.77 6.39
N SER A 181 -10.14 3.92 6.69
CA SER A 181 -9.61 2.99 5.71
C SER A 181 -10.66 1.98 5.25
N ARG A 182 -10.56 1.61 3.97
CA ARG A 182 -11.42 0.59 3.38
C ARG A 182 -11.19 -0.78 4.01
N ALA A 183 -9.98 -1.07 4.47
CA ALA A 183 -9.68 -2.26 5.26
C ALA A 183 -10.57 -2.32 6.51
N VAL A 184 -10.62 -1.25 7.30
CA VAL A 184 -11.45 -1.19 8.52
C VAL A 184 -12.93 -1.24 8.18
N GLU A 185 -13.38 -0.52 7.15
CA GLU A 185 -14.76 -0.60 6.66
C GLU A 185 -15.19 -2.02 6.27
N VAL A 186 -14.31 -2.77 5.61
CA VAL A 186 -14.58 -4.15 5.18
C VAL A 186 -14.61 -5.11 6.37
N LEU A 187 -13.68 -4.96 7.32
CA LEU A 187 -13.67 -5.74 8.56
C LEU A 187 -14.94 -5.51 9.37
N ALA A 188 -15.38 -4.26 9.50
CA ALA A 188 -16.62 -3.91 10.19
C ALA A 188 -17.84 -4.59 9.54
N ARG A 189 -17.93 -4.60 8.21
CA ARG A 189 -19.01 -5.31 7.48
C ARG A 189 -18.96 -6.83 7.65
N ALA A 190 -17.78 -7.40 7.89
CA ALA A 190 -17.62 -8.81 8.23
C ALA A 190 -17.89 -9.11 9.72
N GLY A 191 -18.19 -8.09 10.54
CA GLY A 191 -18.41 -8.21 11.98
C GLY A 191 -17.12 -8.41 12.78
N ILE A 192 -16.02 -7.84 12.29
CA ILE A 192 -14.70 -7.91 12.91
C ILE A 192 -14.34 -6.51 13.43
N ASP A 193 -14.03 -6.41 14.72
CA ASP A 193 -13.59 -5.16 15.34
C ASP A 193 -12.10 -4.94 15.05
N ALA A 194 -11.79 -3.86 14.32
CA ALA A 194 -10.44 -3.50 13.95
C ALA A 194 -9.56 -3.17 15.16
N ARG A 195 -10.12 -2.57 16.23
CA ARG A 195 -9.35 -2.25 17.44
C ARG A 195 -9.02 -3.50 18.23
N GLU A 196 -9.94 -4.46 18.29
CA GLU A 196 -9.68 -5.76 18.92
C GLU A 196 -8.59 -6.53 18.15
N ALA A 197 -8.65 -6.53 16.81
CA ALA A 197 -7.61 -7.14 15.98
C ALA A 197 -6.25 -6.46 16.15
N ALA A 198 -6.20 -5.12 16.20
CA ALA A 198 -4.97 -4.37 16.44
C ALA A 198 -4.37 -4.69 17.83
N ALA A 199 -5.20 -4.76 18.87
CA ALA A 199 -4.75 -5.11 20.21
C ALA A 199 -4.12 -6.51 20.26
N ARG A 200 -4.62 -7.49 19.50
CA ARG A 200 -3.98 -8.82 19.40
C ARG A 200 -2.58 -8.74 18.80
N LEU A 201 -2.42 -7.97 17.72
CA LEU A 201 -1.13 -7.76 17.07
C LEU A 201 -0.09 -7.07 17.97
N ASP A 202 -0.54 -6.20 18.87
CA ASP A 202 0.33 -5.57 19.87
C ASP A 202 0.74 -6.55 20.96
N ASN A 203 -0.19 -7.37 21.46
CA ASN A 203 0.13 -8.37 22.48
C ASN A 203 1.07 -9.46 21.95
N ASP A 204 0.84 -9.94 20.72
CA ASP A 204 1.69 -10.97 20.08
C ASP A 204 3.12 -10.46 19.82
N ALA A 205 3.32 -9.14 19.69
CA ALA A 205 4.63 -8.54 19.53
C ALA A 205 5.43 -8.45 20.85
N GLU A 206 4.75 -8.24 21.97
CA GLU A 206 5.35 -8.18 23.31
C GLU A 206 5.70 -9.58 23.86
N ASP A 207 4.98 -10.62 23.44
CA ASP A 207 5.19 -12.01 23.89
C ASP A 207 6.35 -12.74 23.18
N LEU A 208 7.02 -12.12 22.20
CA LEU A 208 8.27 -12.65 21.62
C LEU A 208 9.42 -12.41 22.59
N PRO A 209 10.00 -13.45 23.24
CA PRO A 209 11.13 -13.25 24.14
C PRO A 209 12.28 -12.63 23.34
N ALA A 210 12.86 -11.55 23.85
CA ALA A 210 14.06 -10.93 23.29
C ALA A 210 15.17 -12.00 23.14
N GLY A 211 15.28 -12.56 21.94
CA GLY A 211 16.14 -13.69 21.64
C GLY A 211 17.60 -13.30 21.77
N HIS A 212 18.27 -14.00 22.68
CA HIS A 212 19.69 -13.99 22.97
C HIS A 212 20.60 -13.76 21.76
N ALA A 213 21.22 -12.59 21.71
CA ALA A 213 22.41 -12.33 20.93
C ALA A 213 23.64 -12.87 21.70
N GLU A 214 23.80 -14.18 21.81
CA GLU A 214 25.05 -14.81 22.26
C GLU A 214 24.99 -16.33 21.99
N ASP A 215 25.64 -16.79 20.91
CA ASP A 215 26.40 -18.06 20.83
C ASP A 215 26.75 -18.48 19.38
N ALA A 216 27.48 -17.63 18.67
CA ALA A 216 28.17 -18.04 17.44
C ALA A 216 29.58 -17.42 17.29
N ARG A 217 30.27 -17.15 18.41
CA ARG A 217 31.68 -16.71 18.42
C ARG A 217 32.60 -17.49 19.37
N ALA A 218 32.17 -18.63 19.90
CA ALA A 218 33.01 -19.48 20.78
C ALA A 218 33.43 -20.83 20.15
N ALA A 219 33.33 -20.99 18.83
CA ALA A 219 33.88 -22.14 18.13
C ALA A 219 34.46 -21.73 16.77
N CYS A 220 35.71 -21.26 16.79
CA CYS A 220 36.73 -21.35 15.73
C CYS A 220 37.99 -20.61 16.19
#